data_AF-A0A344ULV1-F1
#
_entry.id   AF-A0A344ULV1-F1
#
_cell.length_a   1.000
_cell.length_b   1.000
_cell.length_c   1.000
_cell.angle_alpha   90.00
_cell.angle_beta   90.00
_cell.angle_gamma   90.00
#
_symmetry.space_group_name_H-M   'P 1'
#
loop_
_entity.id
_entity.type
_entity.pdbx_description
1 polymer ?
#
loop_
_entity_poly.entity_id
_entity_poly.type
_entity_poly.pdbx_seq_one_letter_code
_entity_poly.pdbx_strand_id
1 'polypeptide(L)'
;MITPGLLMDILDGLQEKLSLCGQFVDAGRCNWDCCKYTDSYILFLPGELQSAHALGYDISQYNILDPNYYGGVKAVPKSMGCCVDPALGNKAYKSLDCRIFPFWFQIEDEQLVLMEGLSCPIVRQGMPIEELRLEALRVAGLLSGDPEIAAFLRAGRMVNYRMVAQQPEGYLHQDVQIVSIP
;
A
#
# COMPACT_ATOMS: atom_id res chain seq x y z
N MET A 1 1.84 14.02 8.71
CA MET A 1 1.17 13.59 7.46
C MET A 1 2.12 13.48 6.26
N ILE A 2 1.72 12.80 5.19
CA ILE A 2 2.41 12.75 3.89
C ILE A 2 2.39 14.12 3.21
N THR A 3 3.57 14.58 2.78
CA THR A 3 3.77 15.82 2.01
C THR A 3 4.08 15.52 0.54
N PRO A 4 3.97 16.49 -0.38
CA PRO A 4 4.34 16.28 -1.79
C PRO A 4 5.78 15.82 -1.98
N GLY A 5 6.73 16.38 -1.21
CA GLY A 5 8.13 15.98 -1.27
C GLY A 5 8.34 14.54 -0.80
N LEU A 6 7.80 14.19 0.37
CA LEU A 6 7.89 12.83 0.91
C LEU A 6 7.20 11.80 0.00
N LEU A 7 6.05 12.15 -0.57
CA LEU A 7 5.38 11.28 -1.53
C LEU A 7 6.26 11.05 -2.76
N MET A 8 6.87 12.09 -3.32
CA MET A 8 7.78 11.94 -4.46
C MET A 8 8.98 11.05 -4.10
N ASP A 9 9.62 11.26 -2.94
CA ASP A 9 10.75 10.44 -2.49
C ASP A 9 10.36 8.95 -2.35
N ILE A 10 9.15 8.68 -1.87
CA ILE A 10 8.62 7.31 -1.80
C ILE A 10 8.43 6.75 -3.20
N LEU A 11 7.76 7.50 -4.09
CA LEU A 11 7.45 7.08 -5.46
C LEU A 11 8.70 6.82 -6.30
N ASP A 12 9.72 7.69 -6.21
CA ASP A 12 11.00 7.55 -6.91
C ASP A 12 11.78 6.32 -6.43
N GLY A 13 11.63 5.95 -5.16
CA GLY A 13 12.25 4.78 -4.56
C GLY A 13 11.46 3.48 -4.73
N LEU A 14 10.22 3.51 -5.24
CA LEU A 14 9.43 2.32 -5.51
C LEU A 14 9.76 1.81 -6.90
N GLN A 15 10.08 0.53 -7.04
CA GLN A 15 10.17 -0.04 -8.38
C GLN A 15 8.74 -0.10 -8.94
N GLU A 16 8.38 0.85 -9.81
CA GLU A 16 7.13 0.83 -10.58
C GLU A 16 6.92 -0.49 -11.35
N LYS A 17 7.97 -1.31 -11.45
CA LYS A 17 8.15 -2.48 -12.30
C LYS A 17 8.16 -3.82 -11.58
N LEU A 18 7.80 -3.92 -10.30
CA LEU A 18 7.39 -5.24 -9.84
C LEU A 18 6.14 -5.63 -10.63
N SER A 19 6.28 -6.71 -11.38
CA SER A 19 5.38 -7.29 -12.37
C SER A 19 4.05 -7.73 -11.77
N LEU A 20 3.30 -6.81 -11.18
CA LEU A 20 2.50 -7.15 -10.01
C LEU A 20 1.18 -7.87 -10.32
N CYS A 21 0.67 -7.83 -11.55
CA CYS A 21 -0.45 -8.67 -12.01
C CYS A 21 -0.53 -8.69 -13.54
N GLY A 22 -0.26 -7.55 -14.20
CA GLY A 22 -0.42 -7.36 -15.66
C GLY A 22 0.44 -8.26 -16.54
N GLN A 23 1.51 -8.85 -15.99
CA GLN A 23 2.36 -9.84 -16.68
C GLN A 23 1.85 -11.28 -16.50
N PHE A 24 0.96 -11.52 -15.54
CA PHE A 24 0.27 -12.80 -15.32
C PHE A 24 -1.17 -12.78 -15.87
N VAL A 25 -1.69 -11.59 -16.22
CA VAL A 25 -3.05 -11.39 -16.73
C VAL A 25 -3.09 -10.13 -17.59
N ASP A 26 -3.60 -10.22 -18.82
CA ASP A 26 -3.78 -9.04 -19.68
C ASP A 26 -4.59 -7.94 -18.97
N ALA A 27 -4.17 -6.67 -19.10
CA ALA A 27 -4.93 -5.53 -18.60
C ALA A 27 -6.37 -5.58 -19.13
N GLY A 28 -7.36 -5.50 -18.22
CA GLY A 28 -8.79 -5.67 -18.55
C GLY A 28 -9.33 -7.11 -18.45
N ARG A 29 -8.47 -8.12 -18.22
CA ARG A 29 -8.88 -9.52 -17.93
C ARG A 29 -8.55 -9.98 -16.50
N CYS A 30 -8.15 -9.05 -15.64
CA CYS A 30 -7.90 -9.33 -14.22
C CYS A 30 -9.23 -9.64 -13.51
N ASN A 31 -9.57 -10.93 -13.41
CA ASN A 31 -10.77 -11.42 -12.75
C ASN A 31 -10.53 -11.85 -11.29
N TRP A 32 -9.39 -11.45 -10.72
CA TRP A 32 -8.97 -11.84 -9.38
C TRP A 32 -9.67 -10.99 -8.33
N ASP A 33 -10.00 -11.61 -7.20
CA ASP A 33 -10.88 -11.01 -6.18
C ASP A 33 -10.29 -9.74 -5.56
N CYS A 34 -8.96 -9.61 -5.51
CA CYS A 34 -8.28 -8.40 -5.05
C CYS A 34 -8.55 -7.15 -5.90
N CYS A 35 -8.93 -7.31 -7.18
CA CYS A 35 -9.27 -6.20 -8.08
C CYS A 35 -10.78 -5.96 -8.20
N LYS A 36 -11.60 -6.78 -7.54
CA LYS A 36 -13.06 -6.62 -7.56
C LYS A 36 -13.58 -5.69 -6.47
N TYR A 37 -12.79 -5.49 -5.39
CA TYR A 37 -13.11 -4.63 -4.25
C TYR A 37 -14.53 -4.80 -3.68
N THR A 38 -15.20 -5.93 -3.93
CA THR A 38 -16.56 -6.19 -3.45
C THR A 38 -16.63 -6.23 -1.93
N ASP A 39 -15.54 -6.65 -1.28
CA ASP A 39 -15.37 -6.70 0.17
C ASP A 39 -14.03 -6.09 0.62
N SER A 40 -13.49 -5.14 -0.15
CA SER A 40 -12.20 -4.50 0.15
C SER A 40 -12.23 -3.02 -0.22
N TYR A 41 -11.23 -2.27 0.24
CA TYR A 41 -11.06 -0.85 -0.03
C TYR A 41 -9.58 -0.51 -0.14
N ILE A 42 -9.32 0.68 -0.66
CA ILE A 42 -8.02 1.32 -0.66
C ILE A 42 -7.95 2.28 0.51
N LEU A 43 -6.85 2.25 1.25
CA LEU A 43 -6.50 3.26 2.22
C LEU A 43 -5.46 4.23 1.64
N PHE A 44 -5.75 5.51 1.76
CA PHE A 44 -4.76 6.57 1.59
C PHE A 44 -4.34 7.04 2.97
N LEU A 45 -3.03 7.13 3.17
CA LEU A 45 -2.46 7.66 4.41
C LEU A 45 -2.78 9.15 4.57
N PRO A 46 -2.74 9.69 5.80
CA PRO A 46 -2.96 11.12 6.03
C PRO A 46 -2.09 11.97 5.11
N GLY A 47 -2.70 12.85 4.31
CA GLY A 47 -2.02 13.74 3.38
C GLY A 47 -1.65 13.15 2.00
N GLU A 48 -1.83 11.85 1.78
CA GLU A 48 -1.42 11.17 0.53
C GLU A 48 -2.16 11.71 -0.69
N LEU A 49 -3.49 11.74 -0.62
CA LEU A 49 -4.35 12.14 -1.74
C LEU A 49 -4.15 13.62 -2.12
N GLN A 50 -4.00 14.48 -1.11
CA GLN A 50 -3.72 15.90 -1.28
C GLN A 50 -2.35 16.12 -1.91
N SER A 51 -1.35 15.35 -1.45
CA SER A 51 0.01 15.39 -2.00
C SER A 51 0.04 14.92 -3.44
N ALA A 52 -0.66 13.83 -3.77
CA ALA A 52 -0.78 13.34 -5.15
C ALA A 52 -1.40 14.39 -6.08
N HIS A 53 -2.49 15.03 -5.65
CA HIS A 53 -3.11 16.11 -6.41
C HIS A 53 -2.17 17.31 -6.59
N ALA A 54 -1.43 17.70 -5.54
CA ALA A 54 -0.45 18.79 -5.62
C ALA A 54 0.72 18.48 -6.57
N LEU A 55 1.08 17.21 -6.74
CA LEU A 55 2.06 16.74 -7.71
C LEU A 55 1.50 16.61 -9.14
N GLY A 56 0.21 16.90 -9.35
CA GLY A 56 -0.44 16.89 -10.67
C GLY A 56 -0.98 15.54 -11.10
N TYR A 57 -1.07 14.55 -10.19
CA TYR A 57 -1.74 13.30 -10.49
C TYR A 57 -3.27 13.44 -10.50
N ASP A 58 -3.91 12.65 -11.36
CA ASP A 58 -5.35 12.49 -11.42
C ASP A 58 -5.81 11.45 -10.38
N ILE A 59 -6.70 11.88 -9.49
CA ILE A 59 -7.31 11.07 -8.43
C ILE A 59 -8.81 10.80 -8.67
N SER A 60 -9.36 11.29 -9.79
CA SER A 60 -10.78 11.21 -10.12
C SER A 60 -11.28 9.79 -10.36
N GLN A 61 -10.37 8.84 -10.54
CA GLN A 61 -10.67 7.41 -10.67
C GLN A 61 -11.18 6.75 -9.38
N TYR A 62 -11.14 7.44 -8.23
CA TYR A 62 -11.58 6.89 -6.95
C TYR A 62 -12.99 7.39 -6.56
N ASN A 63 -13.80 6.47 -6.03
CA ASN A 63 -15.00 6.77 -5.26
C ASN A 63 -14.62 6.83 -3.78
N ILE A 64 -14.69 8.02 -3.20
CA ILE A 64 -14.36 8.24 -1.79
C ILE A 64 -15.51 7.71 -0.92
N LEU A 65 -15.20 6.75 -0.05
CA LEU A 65 -16.15 6.17 0.90
C LEU A 65 -16.14 6.93 2.22
N ASP A 66 -14.95 7.34 2.68
CA ASP A 66 -14.77 8.17 3.87
C ASP A 66 -13.57 9.11 3.65
N PRO A 67 -13.80 10.44 3.53
CA PRO A 67 -12.74 11.41 3.27
C PRO A 67 -11.91 11.77 4.52
N ASN A 68 -12.25 11.26 5.71
CA ASN A 68 -11.54 11.56 6.96
C ASN A 68 -11.38 10.30 7.83
N TYR A 69 -11.04 9.18 7.20
CA TYR A 69 -10.84 7.92 7.88
C TYR A 69 -9.57 7.96 8.72
N TYR A 70 -9.70 8.30 10.01
CA TYR A 70 -8.57 8.51 10.94
C TYR A 70 -7.51 9.50 10.42
N GLY A 71 -7.94 10.57 9.76
CA GLY A 71 -7.06 11.57 9.13
C GLY A 71 -6.56 11.21 7.73
N GLY A 72 -6.75 9.95 7.30
CA GLY A 72 -6.54 9.50 5.92
C GLY A 72 -7.85 9.45 5.13
N VAL A 73 -7.84 8.67 4.05
CA VAL A 73 -9.02 8.50 3.17
C VAL A 73 -9.26 7.02 2.89
N LYS A 74 -10.52 6.61 2.94
CA LYS A 74 -10.98 5.29 2.48
C LYS A 74 -11.71 5.44 1.14
N ALA A 75 -11.33 4.66 0.14
CA ALA A 75 -11.95 4.73 -1.18
C ALA A 75 -12.02 3.36 -1.87
N VAL A 76 -12.71 3.31 -3.00
CA VAL A 76 -12.66 2.20 -3.96
C VAL A 76 -12.46 2.76 -5.38
N PRO A 77 -11.83 2.04 -6.31
CA PRO A 77 -11.77 2.45 -7.72
C PRO A 77 -13.17 2.55 -8.34
N LYS A 78 -13.36 3.46 -9.30
CA LYS A 78 -14.60 3.62 -10.08
C LYS A 78 -14.77 2.52 -11.13
N SER A 79 -13.67 2.04 -11.67
CA SER A 79 -13.62 0.98 -12.68
C SER A 79 -13.01 -0.28 -12.09
N MET A 80 -13.55 -1.42 -12.51
CA MET A 80 -13.02 -2.74 -12.16
C MET A 80 -11.74 -2.98 -12.96
N GLY A 81 -10.68 -3.44 -12.29
CA GLY A 81 -9.35 -3.56 -12.89
C GLY A 81 -8.27 -3.18 -11.87
N CYS A 82 -6.99 -3.32 -12.23
CA CYS A 82 -5.89 -2.81 -11.40
C CYS A 82 -6.15 -1.35 -10.99
N CYS A 83 -5.59 -0.89 -9.86
CA CYS A 83 -5.91 0.38 -9.17
C CYS A 83 -5.73 1.71 -9.96
N VAL A 84 -5.53 1.63 -11.28
CA VAL A 84 -5.25 2.72 -12.20
C VAL A 84 -6.14 2.53 -13.43
N ASP A 85 -6.99 3.52 -13.71
CA ASP A 85 -7.79 3.55 -14.94
C ASP A 85 -6.86 3.66 -16.16
N PRO A 86 -6.88 2.69 -17.09
CA PRO A 86 -6.05 2.73 -18.29
C PRO A 86 -6.28 3.99 -19.14
N ALA A 87 -7.47 4.59 -19.09
CA ALA A 87 -7.79 5.80 -19.85
C ALA A 87 -7.04 7.05 -19.36
N LEU A 88 -6.59 7.05 -18.10
CA LEU A 88 -5.83 8.15 -17.49
C LEU A 88 -4.32 8.03 -17.70
N GLY A 89 -3.85 6.88 -18.22
CA GLY A 89 -2.44 6.64 -18.55
C GLY A 89 -1.51 6.90 -17.37
N ASN A 90 -0.41 7.62 -17.62
CA ASN A 90 0.61 7.95 -16.61
C ASN A 90 0.19 9.02 -15.60
N LYS A 91 -0.97 9.66 -15.80
CA LYS A 91 -1.47 10.69 -14.87
C LYS A 91 -2.26 10.10 -13.73
N ALA A 92 -2.79 8.88 -13.86
CA ALA A 92 -3.55 8.27 -12.79
C ALA A 92 -2.67 7.97 -11.58
N TYR A 93 -3.08 8.49 -10.43
CA TYR A 93 -2.38 8.24 -9.19
C TYR A 93 -2.64 6.80 -8.72
N LYS A 94 -1.60 5.98 -8.56
CA LYS A 94 -1.70 4.69 -7.87
C LYS A 94 -1.36 4.91 -6.39
N SER A 95 -2.32 4.64 -5.49
CA SER A 95 -2.13 4.78 -4.03
C SER A 95 -0.93 3.97 -3.52
N LEU A 96 -0.36 4.41 -2.40
CA LEU A 96 0.72 3.70 -1.72
C LEU A 96 0.29 2.28 -1.34
N ASP A 97 -0.92 2.11 -0.78
CA ASP A 97 -1.55 0.80 -0.51
C ASP A 97 -1.47 -0.15 -1.71
N CYS A 98 -1.92 0.32 -2.88
CA CYS A 98 -1.86 -0.47 -4.10
C CYS A 98 -0.44 -0.69 -4.63
N ARG A 99 0.53 0.17 -4.30
CA ARG A 99 1.92 0.03 -4.73
C ARG A 99 2.68 -1.00 -3.88
N ILE A 100 2.38 -1.09 -2.59
CA ILE A 100 3.04 -2.03 -1.66
C ILE A 100 2.29 -3.36 -1.51
N PHE A 101 1.09 -3.49 -2.08
CA PHE A 101 0.33 -4.74 -2.14
C PHE A 101 1.19 -5.91 -2.69
N PRO A 102 1.17 -7.11 -2.06
CA PRO A 102 0.19 -7.60 -1.09
C PRO A 102 0.51 -7.26 0.37
N PHE A 103 1.56 -6.49 0.63
CA PHE A 103 1.92 -6.14 1.99
C PHE A 103 1.23 -4.86 2.44
N TRP A 104 1.10 -4.72 3.74
CA TRP A 104 0.69 -3.51 4.42
C TRP A 104 1.40 -3.47 5.77
N PHE A 105 1.39 -2.35 6.47
CA PHE A 105 1.98 -2.25 7.82
C PHE A 105 0.95 -1.64 8.79
N GLN A 106 0.93 -2.14 10.02
CA GLN A 106 0.08 -1.63 11.10
C GLN A 106 0.92 -1.46 12.36
N ILE A 107 0.40 -0.72 13.34
CA ILE A 107 0.98 -0.69 14.68
C ILE A 107 0.07 -1.50 15.60
N GLU A 108 0.59 -2.60 16.12
CA GLU A 108 -0.04 -3.45 17.13
C GLU A 108 0.88 -3.53 18.34
N ASP A 109 0.33 -3.36 19.55
CA ASP A 109 1.09 -3.35 20.81
C ASP A 109 2.35 -2.46 20.77
N GLU A 110 2.20 -1.26 20.19
CA GLU A 110 3.28 -0.28 19.98
C GLU A 110 4.44 -0.75 19.09
N GLN A 111 4.23 -1.83 18.33
CA GLN A 111 5.19 -2.35 17.37
C GLN A 111 4.66 -2.25 15.95
N LEU A 112 5.53 -1.83 15.02
CA LEU A 112 5.24 -1.85 13.60
C LEU A 112 5.27 -3.29 13.10
N VAL A 113 4.11 -3.81 12.71
CA VAL A 113 3.94 -5.17 12.20
C VAL A 113 3.66 -5.15 10.70
N LEU A 114 4.23 -6.13 10.00
CA LEU A 114 3.94 -6.35 8.59
C LEU A 114 2.73 -7.28 8.44
N MET A 115 1.82 -6.87 7.58
CA MET A 115 0.59 -7.57 7.26
C MET A 115 0.63 -8.05 5.81
N GLU A 116 -0.01 -9.18 5.52
CA GLU A 116 -0.08 -9.78 4.18
C GLU A 116 -1.53 -10.01 3.77
N GLY A 117 -1.89 -9.54 2.58
CA GLY A 117 -3.22 -9.64 1.99
C GLY A 117 -3.49 -11.02 1.38
N LEU A 118 -4.41 -11.75 1.99
CA LEU A 118 -4.78 -13.12 1.61
C LEU A 118 -5.56 -13.21 0.29
N SER A 119 -6.14 -12.09 -0.15
CA SER A 119 -6.80 -12.00 -1.45
C SER A 119 -5.79 -11.98 -2.62
N CYS A 120 -4.51 -11.78 -2.35
CA CYS A 120 -3.48 -11.75 -3.38
C CYS A 120 -3.24 -13.16 -3.97
N PRO A 121 -3.32 -13.30 -5.30
CA PRO A 121 -2.93 -14.52 -6.02
C PRO A 121 -1.55 -15.05 -5.70
N ILE A 122 -0.58 -14.14 -5.70
CA ILE A 122 0.84 -14.43 -5.57
C ILE A 122 1.10 -15.04 -4.17
N VAL A 123 0.43 -14.49 -3.14
CA VAL A 123 0.42 -15.03 -1.77
C VAL A 123 -0.22 -16.42 -1.73
N ARG A 124 -1.43 -16.59 -2.31
CA ARG A 124 -2.13 -17.89 -2.31
C ARG A 124 -1.36 -19.01 -3.01
N GLN A 125 -0.56 -18.66 -4.02
CA GLN A 125 0.25 -19.60 -4.78
C GLN A 125 1.65 -19.81 -4.19
N GLY A 126 2.01 -19.12 -3.09
CA GLY A 126 3.32 -19.26 -2.46
C GLY A 126 4.47 -18.81 -3.36
N MET A 127 4.21 -17.87 -4.27
CA MET A 127 5.23 -17.33 -5.17
C MET A 127 6.22 -16.44 -4.38
N PRO A 128 7.49 -16.35 -4.80
CA PRO A 128 8.48 -15.53 -4.11
C PRO A 128 8.13 -14.04 -4.25
N ILE A 129 8.01 -13.36 -3.11
CA ILE A 129 7.63 -11.92 -3.01
C ILE A 129 8.54 -11.13 -2.05
N GLU A 130 9.77 -11.58 -1.83
CA GLU A 130 10.67 -10.94 -0.85
C GLU A 130 11.01 -9.50 -1.23
N GLU A 131 11.17 -9.20 -2.52
CA GLU A 131 11.43 -7.83 -2.98
C GLU A 131 10.27 -6.88 -2.62
N LEU A 132 9.02 -7.32 -2.79
CA LEU A 132 7.83 -6.57 -2.37
C LEU A 132 7.80 -6.37 -0.84
N ARG A 133 8.25 -7.38 -0.10
CA ARG A 133 8.33 -7.33 1.36
C ARG A 133 9.31 -6.24 1.82
N LEU A 134 10.50 -6.22 1.21
CA LEU A 134 11.54 -5.24 1.50
C LEU A 134 11.10 -3.82 1.12
N GLU A 135 10.42 -3.65 -0.01
CA GLU A 135 9.85 -2.36 -0.40
C GLU A 135 8.81 -1.86 0.60
N ALA A 136 7.87 -2.73 1.01
CA ALA A 136 6.86 -2.38 2.00
C ALA A 136 7.50 -1.99 3.35
N LEU A 137 8.51 -2.73 3.81
CA LEU A 137 9.26 -2.40 5.04
C LEU A 137 10.02 -1.08 4.92
N ARG A 138 10.63 -0.79 3.77
CA ARG A 138 11.30 0.50 3.51
C ARG A 138 10.31 1.66 3.60
N VAL A 139 9.16 1.54 2.95
CA VAL A 139 8.09 2.55 3.01
C VAL A 139 7.59 2.71 4.44
N ALA A 140 7.39 1.60 5.17
CA ALA A 140 6.98 1.65 6.57
C ALA A 140 7.98 2.42 7.45
N GLY A 141 9.29 2.18 7.26
CA GLY A 141 10.35 2.88 7.99
C GLY A 141 10.44 4.38 7.68
N LEU A 142 10.12 4.80 6.46
CA LEU A 142 10.04 6.23 6.10
C LEU A 142 8.87 6.95 6.76
N LEU A 143 7.80 6.22 7.07
CA LEU A 143 6.51 6.80 7.48
C LEU A 143 6.23 6.65 8.98
N SER A 144 6.84 5.68 9.66
CA SER A 144 6.52 5.33 11.05
C SER A 144 6.87 6.42 12.07
N GLY A 145 7.80 7.32 11.75
CA GLY A 145 8.17 8.45 12.61
C GLY A 145 7.16 9.60 12.63
N ASP A 146 6.17 9.62 11.75
CA ASP A 146 5.17 10.67 11.68
C ASP A 146 3.98 10.38 12.62
N PRO A 147 3.65 11.25 13.60
CA PRO A 147 2.61 10.98 14.58
C PRO A 147 1.20 10.77 14.00
N GLU A 148 0.85 11.49 12.93
CA GLU A 148 -0.47 11.36 12.30
C GLU A 148 -0.57 10.03 11.54
N ILE A 149 0.51 9.66 10.85
CA ILE A 149 0.58 8.35 10.20
C ILE A 149 0.58 7.25 11.25
N ALA A 150 1.35 7.36 12.32
CA ALA A 150 1.35 6.38 13.41
C ALA A 150 -0.05 6.23 14.05
N ALA A 151 -0.78 7.33 14.25
CA ALA A 151 -2.17 7.27 14.72
C ALA A 151 -3.08 6.55 13.72
N PHE A 152 -2.95 6.83 12.42
CA PHE A 152 -3.66 6.11 11.37
C PHE A 152 -3.31 4.62 11.37
N LEU A 153 -2.04 4.24 11.48
CA LEU A 153 -1.58 2.84 11.47
C LEU A 153 -2.04 2.04 12.70
N ARG A 154 -2.30 2.71 13.84
CA ARG A 154 -2.91 2.10 15.03
C ARG A 154 -4.41 1.84 14.88
N ALA A 155 -5.13 2.69 14.14
CA ALA A 155 -6.61 2.67 14.08
C ALA A 155 -7.18 2.09 12.78
N GLY A 156 -6.52 2.36 11.66
CA GLY A 156 -6.87 1.83 10.34
C GLY A 156 -6.73 0.32 10.30
N ARG A 157 -7.67 -0.35 9.64
CA ARG A 157 -7.67 -1.80 9.48
C ARG A 157 -7.75 -2.12 8.00
N MET A 158 -7.05 -3.18 7.60
CA MET A 158 -7.19 -3.77 6.27
C MET A 158 -8.13 -4.97 6.35
N VAL A 159 -8.79 -5.31 5.25
CA VAL A 159 -9.70 -6.48 5.18
C VAL A 159 -9.00 -7.63 4.48
N ASN A 160 -9.14 -8.85 5.02
CA ASN A 160 -8.49 -10.06 4.53
C ASN A 160 -6.95 -10.03 4.60
N TYR A 161 -6.41 -9.46 5.67
CA TYR A 161 -4.97 -9.47 5.97
C TYR A 161 -4.68 -10.33 7.18
N ARG A 162 -3.49 -10.95 7.20
CA ARG A 162 -2.91 -11.59 8.39
C ARG A 162 -1.59 -10.96 8.76
N MET A 163 -1.21 -11.03 10.03
CA MET A 163 0.14 -10.70 10.45
C MET A 163 1.12 -11.70 9.84
N VAL A 164 2.20 -11.18 9.24
CA VAL A 164 3.33 -12.00 8.82
C VAL A 164 4.12 -12.31 10.09
N ALA A 165 4.17 -13.58 10.48
CA ALA A 165 5.02 -13.98 11.60
C ALA A 165 6.45 -13.49 11.34
N GLN A 166 7.04 -12.80 12.32
CA GLN A 166 8.47 -12.52 12.29
C GLN A 166 9.17 -13.86 12.10
N GLN A 167 9.88 -14.05 10.99
CA GLN A 167 10.69 -15.25 10.86
C GLN A 167 11.68 -15.27 12.02
N PRO A 168 11.90 -16.43 12.67
CA PRO A 168 12.86 -16.53 13.75
C PRO A 168 14.21 -15.98 13.28
N GLU A 169 14.84 -15.18 14.15
CA GLU A 169 16.17 -14.60 13.96
C GLU A 169 17.13 -15.64 13.34
N GLY A 170 17.48 -15.45 12.08
CA GLY A 170 18.27 -16.44 11.34
C GLY A 170 18.63 -16.06 9.90
N TYR A 171 17.88 -15.14 9.28
CA TYR A 171 18.27 -14.55 7.99
C TYR A 171 18.91 -13.18 8.21
N LEU A 172 20.21 -13.22 8.50
CA LEU A 172 21.12 -12.08 8.38
C LEU A 172 21.14 -11.61 6.92
N HIS A 173 20.52 -10.46 6.66
CA HIS A 173 21.17 -9.42 5.87
C HIS A 173 21.00 -8.09 6.61
N GLN A 174 22.15 -7.43 6.78
CA GLN A 174 22.35 -6.23 7.56
C GLN A 174 21.49 -5.06 7.06
N ASP A 175 21.12 -4.18 7.99
CA ASP A 175 20.58 -2.83 7.77
C ASP A 175 19.06 -2.64 7.62
N VAL A 176 18.25 -3.27 8.48
CA VAL A 176 16.98 -2.67 8.89
C VAL A 176 16.95 -2.55 10.41
N GLN A 177 17.35 -1.39 10.92
CA GLN A 177 17.16 -1.06 12.32
C GLN A 177 15.66 -0.97 12.60
N ILE A 178 15.19 -1.79 13.54
CA ILE A 178 13.87 -1.64 14.15
C ILE A 178 13.89 -0.28 14.86
N VAL A 179 13.24 0.72 14.26
CA VAL A 179 13.07 2.03 14.89
C VAL A 179 12.05 1.85 16.00
N SER A 180 12.52 1.85 17.24
CA SER A 180 11.66 2.02 18.41
C SER A 180 11.09 3.43 18.34
N ILE A 181 9.77 3.56 18.19
CA ILE A 181 9.09 4.85 18.23
C ILE A 181 9.04 5.27 19.71
N PRO A 182 9.56 6.46 20.09
CA PRO A 182 9.48 6.97 21.45
C PRO A 182 8.07 7.37 21.86
#